data_AF-A0A8B7Z2V0-F1
#
_entry.id   AF-A0A8B7Z2V0-F1
#
_cell.length_a   1.000
_cell.length_b   1.000
_cell.length_c   1.000
_cell.angle_alpha   90.00
_cell.angle_beta   90.00
_cell.angle_gamma   90.00
#
_symmetry.space_group_name_H-M   'P 1'
#
loop_
_entity.id
_entity.type
_entity.pdbx_description
1 polymer ?
#
loop_
_entity_poly.entity_id
_entity_poly.type
_entity_poly.pdbx_seq_one_letter_code
_entity_poly.pdbx_strand_id
1 'polypeptide(L)'
;MWWYSFSHVVFHFIRWFPKSNRMKIRVIIVLFAFALLFPQFFVLTREHSSRYCGQHLFDQLIVSIVFTFCMIGFTIIFSMMDPVPFEVKVVFHIFGGICFIFGTVLTVFTALAIECQTNTVELYYMSLSSVVLCLLSMVFFVLMIPFWLINHFFPNAVLDRKGRTGLCYEPTQCCSCLWHI
;
A
#
# COMPACT_ATOMS: atom_id res chain seq x y z
N MET A 1 1.88 -6.35 -0.20
CA MET A 1 2.71 -5.15 0.01
C MET A 1 2.11 -3.88 -0.56
N TRP A 2 1.61 -3.92 -1.80
CA TRP A 2 1.12 -2.72 -2.47
C TRP A 2 -0.03 -2.01 -1.72
N TRP A 3 -0.88 -2.74 -0.98
CA TRP A 3 -1.92 -2.15 -0.12
C TRP A 3 -1.36 -1.15 0.90
N TYR A 4 -0.27 -1.51 1.59
CA TYR A 4 0.40 -0.61 2.52
C TYR A 4 0.99 0.60 1.79
N SER A 5 1.75 0.35 0.72
CA SER A 5 2.43 1.41 -0.02
C SER A 5 1.45 2.39 -0.64
N PHE A 6 0.29 1.94 -1.09
CA PHE A 6 -0.76 2.80 -1.62
C PHE A 6 -1.24 3.81 -0.58
N SER A 7 -1.66 3.36 0.61
CA SER A 7 -2.08 4.26 1.69
C SER A 7 -0.96 5.20 2.13
N HIS A 8 0.28 4.71 2.16
CA HIS A 8 1.45 5.53 2.49
C HIS A 8 1.70 6.63 1.43
N VAL A 9 1.64 6.29 0.14
CA VAL A 9 1.80 7.26 -0.95
C VAL A 9 0.69 8.31 -0.91
N VAL A 10 -0.56 7.89 -0.70
CA VAL A 10 -1.69 8.82 -0.58
C VAL A 10 -1.50 9.81 0.57
N PHE A 11 -1.02 9.34 1.72
CA PHE A 11 -0.74 10.17 2.88
C PHE A 11 0.23 11.33 2.56
N HIS A 12 1.29 11.05 1.79
CA HIS A 12 2.24 12.07 1.35
C HIS A 12 1.69 12.94 0.21
N PHE A 13 1.09 12.30 -0.80
CA PHE A 13 0.58 12.97 -1.99
C PHE A 13 -0.46 14.06 -1.67
N ILE A 14 -1.42 13.78 -0.77
CA ILE A 14 -2.44 14.78 -0.37
C ILE A 14 -1.79 16.03 0.26
N ARG A 15 -0.67 15.85 0.97
CA ARG A 15 -0.01 16.94 1.70
C ARG A 15 0.79 17.86 0.80
N TRP A 16 1.17 17.40 -0.39
CA TRP A 16 1.78 18.23 -1.43
C TRP A 16 0.82 19.30 -1.99
N PHE A 17 -0.50 19.13 -1.83
CA PHE A 17 -1.47 20.10 -2.30
C PHE A 17 -1.78 21.20 -1.26
N PRO A 18 -2.04 22.45 -1.72
CA PRO A 18 -2.51 23.54 -0.86
C PRO A 18 -3.80 23.17 -0.13
N LYS A 19 -3.96 23.64 1.12
CA LYS A 19 -5.11 23.31 1.98
C LYS A 19 -6.47 23.59 1.32
N SER A 20 -6.57 24.64 0.49
CA SER A 20 -7.79 24.98 -0.27
C SER A 20 -8.23 23.89 -1.25
N ASN A 21 -7.29 23.15 -1.84
CA ASN A 21 -7.57 22.10 -2.83
C ASN A 21 -7.59 20.69 -2.24
N ARG A 22 -7.12 20.49 -1.00
CA ARG A 22 -7.03 19.15 -0.39
C ARG A 22 -8.35 18.39 -0.40
N MET A 23 -9.49 19.06 -0.16
CA MET A 23 -10.80 18.37 -0.19
C MET A 23 -11.15 17.77 -1.55
N LYS A 24 -10.88 18.48 -2.65
CA LYS A 24 -11.11 17.97 -4.01
C LYS A 24 -10.23 16.75 -4.28
N ILE A 25 -8.96 16.84 -3.91
CA ILE A 25 -7.98 15.75 -4.08
C ILE A 25 -8.35 14.53 -3.23
N ARG A 26 -8.79 14.74 -1.98
CA ARG A 26 -9.28 13.67 -1.09
C ARG A 26 -10.42 12.88 -1.73
N VAL A 27 -11.45 13.57 -2.24
CA VAL A 27 -12.59 12.91 -2.90
C VAL A 27 -12.13 12.07 -4.08
N ILE A 28 -11.29 12.62 -4.96
CA ILE A 28 -10.77 11.90 -6.13
C ILE A 28 -9.99 10.64 -5.71
N ILE A 29 -9.10 10.76 -4.73
CA ILE A 29 -8.28 9.63 -4.29
C ILE A 29 -9.12 8.55 -3.61
N VAL A 30 -10.11 8.93 -2.79
CA VAL A 30 -11.01 7.96 -2.16
C VAL A 30 -11.81 7.22 -3.22
N LEU A 31 -12.36 7.92 -4.21
CA LEU A 31 -13.06 7.30 -5.35
C LEU A 31 -12.13 6.34 -6.11
N PHE A 32 -10.88 6.75 -6.36
CA PHE A 32 -9.88 5.90 -7.01
C PHE A 32 -9.57 4.66 -6.16
N ALA A 33 -9.41 4.80 -4.84
CA ALA A 33 -9.16 3.68 -3.94
C ALA A 33 -10.31 2.67 -3.92
N PHE A 34 -11.56 3.13 -3.96
CA PHE A 34 -12.73 2.27 -4.12
C PHE A 34 -12.77 1.59 -5.49
N ALA A 35 -12.38 2.28 -6.56
CA ALA A 35 -12.34 1.70 -7.90
C ALA A 35 -11.37 0.51 -8.01
N LEU A 36 -10.35 0.42 -7.14
CA LEU A 36 -9.44 -0.73 -7.08
C LEU A 36 -10.13 -2.04 -6.63
N LEU A 37 -11.33 -1.97 -6.04
CA LEU A 37 -12.13 -3.15 -5.73
C LEU A 37 -12.85 -3.72 -6.97
N PHE A 38 -13.10 -2.90 -7.97
CA PHE A 38 -13.86 -3.30 -9.17
C PHE A 38 -13.27 -4.53 -9.88
N PRO A 39 -11.96 -4.56 -10.26
CA PRO A 39 -11.39 -5.74 -10.90
C PRO A 39 -11.42 -6.98 -10.00
N GLN A 40 -11.30 -6.81 -8.68
CA GLN A 40 -11.34 -7.92 -7.73
C GLN A 40 -12.74 -8.54 -7.63
N PHE A 41 -13.77 -7.71 -7.50
CA PHE A 41 -15.16 -8.18 -7.48
C PHE A 41 -15.58 -8.73 -8.83
N PHE A 42 -15.12 -8.13 -9.94
CA PHE A 42 -15.35 -8.69 -11.27
C PHE A 42 -14.89 -10.14 -11.32
N VAL A 43 -13.62 -10.42 -10.97
CA VAL A 43 -13.07 -11.79 -10.95
C VAL A 43 -13.81 -12.70 -9.97
N LEU A 44 -14.19 -12.18 -8.80
CA LEU A 44 -14.94 -12.94 -7.78
C LEU A 44 -16.29 -13.45 -8.31
N THR A 45 -16.95 -12.68 -9.19
CA THR A 45 -18.27 -13.04 -9.75
C THR A 45 -18.20 -14.02 -10.93
N ARG A 46 -17.01 -14.38 -11.40
CA ARG A 46 -16.85 -15.25 -12.57
C ARG A 46 -16.96 -16.70 -12.16
N GLU A 47 -17.87 -17.43 -12.80
CA GLU A 47 -18.07 -18.87 -12.57
C GLU A 47 -16.79 -19.69 -12.82
N HIS A 48 -15.90 -19.18 -13.67
CA HIS A 48 -14.62 -19.81 -13.95
C HIS A 48 -13.60 -19.65 -12.82
N SER A 49 -13.76 -18.68 -11.92
CA SER A 49 -12.81 -18.42 -10.83
C SER A 49 -12.83 -19.46 -9.72
N SER A 50 -13.90 -20.26 -9.62
CA SER A 50 -14.01 -21.39 -8.69
C SER A 50 -13.70 -22.75 -9.33
N ARG A 51 -13.27 -22.76 -10.61
CA ARG A 51 -12.83 -24.00 -11.27
C ARG A 51 -11.54 -24.50 -10.64
N TYR A 52 -11.27 -25.79 -10.82
CA TYR A 52 -10.09 -26.42 -10.26
C TYR A 52 -8.81 -25.71 -10.71
N CYS A 53 -8.08 -25.23 -9.70
CA CYS A 53 -6.73 -24.72 -9.77
C CYS A 53 -5.99 -25.42 -8.62
N GLY A 54 -4.84 -26.03 -8.90
CA GLY A 54 -4.06 -26.75 -7.88
C GLY A 54 -3.49 -25.85 -6.77
N GLN A 55 -3.73 -24.53 -6.85
CA GLN A 55 -3.28 -23.51 -5.91
C GLN A 55 -4.47 -22.72 -5.36
N HIS A 56 -4.33 -22.21 -4.14
CA HIS A 56 -5.38 -21.48 -3.42
C HIS A 56 -5.60 -20.04 -3.90
N LEU A 57 -5.54 -19.76 -5.21
CA LEU A 57 -5.62 -18.38 -5.73
C LEU A 57 -6.96 -17.68 -5.41
N PHE A 58 -8.04 -18.44 -5.32
CA PHE A 58 -9.35 -17.89 -4.98
C PHE A 58 -9.39 -17.40 -3.53
N ASP A 59 -8.84 -18.17 -2.59
CA ASP A 59 -8.73 -17.76 -1.18
C ASP A 59 -7.83 -16.53 -1.05
N GLN A 60 -6.74 -16.48 -1.82
CA GLN A 60 -5.87 -15.30 -1.88
C GLN A 60 -6.61 -14.06 -2.43
N LEU A 61 -7.51 -14.20 -3.39
CA LEU A 61 -8.34 -13.09 -3.88
C LEU A 61 -9.25 -12.55 -2.77
N ILE A 62 -9.87 -13.41 -1.96
CA ILE A 62 -10.71 -12.97 -0.83
C ILE A 62 -9.87 -12.18 0.17
N VAL A 63 -8.69 -12.67 0.54
CA VAL A 63 -7.78 -11.96 1.47
C VAL A 63 -7.33 -10.63 0.86
N SER A 64 -7.03 -10.58 -0.44
CA SER A 64 -6.73 -9.35 -1.18
C SER A 64 -7.84 -8.31 -1.05
N ILE A 65 -9.11 -8.72 -1.21
CA ILE A 65 -10.28 -7.83 -1.06
C ILE A 65 -10.34 -7.24 0.36
N VAL A 66 -10.15 -8.08 1.39
CA VAL A 66 -10.09 -7.61 2.78
C VAL A 66 -8.98 -6.59 2.98
N PHE A 67 -7.80 -6.84 2.42
CA PHE A 67 -6.67 -5.91 2.53
C PHE A 67 -6.92 -4.61 1.77
N THR A 68 -7.64 -4.66 0.64
CA THR A 68 -8.10 -3.46 -0.08
C THR A 68 -9.07 -2.64 0.75
N PHE A 69 -9.99 -3.25 1.50
CA PHE A 69 -10.83 -2.52 2.45
C PHE A 69 -10.01 -1.85 3.58
N CYS A 70 -9.07 -2.58 4.18
CA CYS A 70 -8.16 -2.01 5.19
C CYS A 70 -7.37 -0.82 4.63
N MET A 71 -6.81 -0.96 3.43
CA MET A 71 -6.11 0.10 2.70
C MET A 71 -7.01 1.33 2.47
N ILE A 72 -8.26 1.13 2.05
CA ILE A 72 -9.22 2.24 1.87
C ILE A 72 -9.46 2.95 3.22
N GLY A 73 -9.65 2.18 4.30
CA GLY A 73 -9.81 2.72 5.66
C GLY A 73 -8.62 3.59 6.08
N PHE A 74 -7.39 3.08 5.96
CA PHE A 74 -6.19 3.86 6.24
C PHE A 74 -6.04 5.08 5.34
N THR A 75 -6.34 4.95 4.05
CA THR A 75 -6.34 6.05 3.09
C THR A 75 -7.27 7.18 3.56
N ILE A 76 -8.49 6.87 3.99
CA ILE A 76 -9.44 7.85 4.52
C ILE A 76 -8.88 8.50 5.79
N ILE A 77 -8.44 7.70 6.76
CA ILE A 77 -7.88 8.19 8.04
C ILE A 77 -6.71 9.15 7.79
N PHE A 78 -5.74 8.75 6.97
CA PHE A 78 -4.57 9.54 6.63
C PHE A 78 -4.85 10.77 5.79
N SER A 79 -5.92 10.72 5.00
CA SER A 79 -6.40 11.87 4.25
C SER A 79 -6.95 12.94 5.19
N MET A 80 -7.61 12.55 6.29
CA MET A 80 -8.34 13.44 7.20
C MET A 80 -7.51 13.93 8.38
N MET A 81 -6.64 13.10 8.96
CA MET A 81 -5.89 13.42 10.17
C MET A 81 -4.58 14.15 9.88
N ASP A 82 -4.40 15.34 10.48
CA ASP A 82 -3.17 16.13 10.45
C ASP A 82 -3.03 16.91 11.77
N PRO A 83 -2.15 16.52 12.71
CA PRO A 83 -1.20 15.39 12.65
C PRO A 83 -1.87 14.01 12.86
N VAL A 84 -1.19 12.93 12.44
CA VAL A 84 -1.67 11.54 12.65
C VAL A 84 -1.26 11.05 14.05
N PRO A 85 -2.19 10.52 14.85
CA PRO A 85 -1.90 9.94 16.17
C PRO A 85 -0.89 8.79 16.11
N PHE A 86 -0.12 8.59 17.17
CA PHE A 86 0.92 7.56 17.21
C PHE A 86 0.34 6.15 17.10
N GLU A 87 -0.79 5.90 17.75
CA GLU A 87 -1.50 4.63 17.77
C GLU A 87 -1.88 4.19 16.36
N VAL A 88 -2.40 5.13 15.55
CA VAL A 88 -2.75 4.88 14.14
C VAL A 88 -1.51 4.53 13.33
N LYS A 89 -0.36 5.19 13.58
CA LYS A 89 0.90 4.87 12.90
C LYS A 89 1.36 3.45 13.23
N VAL A 90 1.29 3.05 14.50
CA VAL A 90 1.69 1.69 14.94
C VAL A 90 0.82 0.64 14.26
N VAL A 91 -0.51 0.80 14.31
CA VAL A 91 -1.44 -0.15 13.67
C VAL A 91 -1.20 -0.22 12.16
N PHE A 92 -0.91 0.91 11.51
CA PHE A 92 -0.59 0.94 10.09
C PHE A 92 0.70 0.18 9.75
N HIS A 93 1.73 0.24 10.58
CA HIS A 93 2.98 -0.51 10.35
C HIS A 93 2.80 -2.01 10.62
N ILE A 94 1.97 -2.39 11.59
CA ILE A 94 1.55 -3.80 11.79
C ILE A 94 0.83 -4.31 10.54
N PHE A 95 -0.11 -3.52 9.99
CA PHE A 95 -0.77 -3.84 8.72
C PHE A 95 0.24 -3.98 7.58
N GLY A 96 1.28 -3.14 7.54
CA GLY A 96 2.42 -3.28 6.63
C GLY A 96 3.11 -4.64 6.75
N GLY A 97 3.48 -5.07 7.96
CA GLY A 97 4.09 -6.39 8.19
C GLY A 97 3.21 -7.55 7.72
N ILE A 98 1.90 -7.50 7.99
CA ILE A 98 0.94 -8.51 7.52
C ILE A 98 0.87 -8.52 5.98
N CYS A 99 0.81 -7.34 5.36
CA CYS A 99 0.83 -7.20 3.90
C CYS A 99 2.12 -7.74 3.26
N PHE A 100 3.24 -7.76 4.00
CA PHE A 100 4.52 -8.27 3.53
C PHE A 100 4.48 -9.78 3.44
N ILE A 101 4.11 -10.43 4.55
CA ILE A 101 3.93 -11.88 4.63
C ILE A 101 2.92 -12.36 3.60
N PHE A 102 1.78 -11.66 3.46
CA PHE A 102 0.80 -12.02 2.44
C PHE A 102 1.34 -11.85 1.02
N GLY A 103 2.10 -10.78 0.74
CA GLY A 103 2.70 -10.55 -0.57
C GLY A 103 3.70 -11.62 -0.98
N THR A 104 4.51 -12.14 -0.04
CA THR A 104 5.43 -13.25 -0.30
C THR A 104 4.68 -14.55 -0.52
N VAL A 105 3.68 -14.86 0.30
CA VAL A 105 2.79 -16.03 0.12
C VAL A 105 2.12 -15.96 -1.26
N LEU A 106 1.48 -14.84 -1.60
CA LEU A 106 0.82 -14.63 -2.89
C LEU A 106 1.79 -14.86 -4.07
N THR A 107 3.04 -14.40 -3.95
CA THR A 107 4.07 -14.59 -4.97
C THR A 107 4.37 -16.06 -5.19
N VAL A 108 4.57 -16.83 -4.12
CA VAL A 108 4.84 -18.28 -4.20
C VAL A 108 3.65 -19.01 -4.83
N PHE A 109 2.43 -18.77 -4.33
CA PHE A 109 1.22 -19.43 -4.85
C PHE A 109 0.98 -19.10 -6.32
N THR A 110 1.21 -17.85 -6.74
CA THR A 110 1.07 -17.45 -8.15
C THR A 110 2.13 -18.11 -9.02
N ALA A 111 3.38 -18.19 -8.57
CA ALA A 111 4.46 -18.82 -9.32
C ALA A 111 4.24 -20.34 -9.53
N LEU A 112 3.58 -21.01 -8.59
CA LEU A 112 3.24 -22.43 -8.68
C LEU A 112 1.93 -22.70 -9.44
N ALA A 113 1.16 -21.67 -9.80
CA ALA A 113 -0.18 -21.79 -10.39
C ALA A 113 -0.18 -21.87 -11.93
N ILE A 114 0.80 -22.54 -12.53
CA ILE A 114 0.97 -22.60 -14.00
C ILE A 114 -0.29 -23.16 -14.69
N GLU A 115 -0.90 -24.19 -14.12
CA GLU A 115 -2.14 -24.80 -14.65
C GLU A 115 -3.35 -23.84 -14.60
N CYS A 116 -3.31 -22.83 -13.74
CA CYS A 116 -4.40 -21.88 -13.54
C CYS A 116 -4.41 -20.79 -14.62
N GLN A 117 -3.33 -20.68 -15.40
CA GLN A 117 -3.23 -19.78 -16.54
C GLN A 117 -4.25 -20.12 -17.65
N THR A 118 -4.62 -21.40 -17.80
CA THR A 118 -5.59 -21.85 -18.82
C THR A 118 -6.97 -22.10 -18.24
N ASN A 119 -7.06 -22.62 -17.01
CA ASN A 119 -8.34 -23.02 -16.41
C ASN A 119 -9.10 -21.85 -15.76
N THR A 120 -8.38 -20.94 -15.10
CA THR A 120 -8.92 -19.81 -14.32
C THR A 120 -8.19 -18.53 -14.69
N VAL A 121 -8.20 -18.20 -15.99
CA VAL A 121 -7.38 -17.16 -16.63
C VAL A 121 -7.47 -15.81 -15.89
N GLU A 122 -8.69 -15.33 -15.65
CA GLU A 122 -8.96 -14.03 -15.03
C GLU A 122 -8.40 -13.98 -13.59
N LEU A 123 -8.54 -15.06 -12.83
CA LEU A 123 -8.02 -15.19 -11.47
C LEU A 123 -6.49 -15.22 -11.44
N TYR A 124 -5.87 -15.96 -12.35
CA TYR A 124 -4.41 -16.03 -12.47
C TYR A 124 -3.81 -14.65 -12.78
N TYR A 125 -4.35 -13.93 -13.77
CA TYR A 125 -3.85 -12.60 -14.12
C TYR A 125 -4.13 -11.55 -13.03
N MET A 126 -5.24 -11.66 -12.31
CA MET A 126 -5.48 -10.82 -11.13
C MET A 126 -4.44 -11.07 -10.04
N SER A 127 -4.11 -12.33 -9.76
CA SER A 127 -3.06 -12.71 -8.82
C SER A 127 -1.69 -12.20 -9.28
N LEU A 128 -1.34 -12.42 -10.55
CA LEU A 128 -0.10 -11.96 -11.15
C LEU A 128 0.04 -10.44 -11.09
N SER A 129 -1.01 -9.69 -11.41
CA SER A 129 -1.01 -8.23 -11.30
C SER A 129 -0.72 -7.76 -9.87
N SER A 130 -1.29 -8.44 -8.87
CA SER A 130 -1.08 -8.15 -7.46
C SER A 130 0.35 -8.48 -7.01
N VAL A 131 0.95 -9.54 -7.56
CA VAL A 131 2.37 -9.88 -7.35
C VAL A 131 3.27 -8.81 -7.95
N VAL A 132 3.03 -8.39 -9.20
CA VAL A 132 3.80 -7.32 -9.85
C VAL A 132 3.73 -6.03 -9.03
N LEU A 133 2.54 -5.64 -8.57
CA LEU A 133 2.39 -4.48 -7.69
C LEU A 133 3.14 -4.67 -6.36
N CYS A 134 3.11 -5.86 -5.77
CA CYS A 134 3.90 -6.16 -4.57
C CYS A 134 5.40 -5.99 -4.82
N LEU A 135 5.93 -6.51 -5.93
CA LEU A 135 7.35 -6.38 -6.29
C LEU A 135 7.76 -4.92 -6.52
N LEU A 136 6.93 -4.15 -7.23
CA LEU A 136 7.17 -2.71 -7.41
C LEU A 136 7.16 -1.98 -6.06
N SER A 137 6.22 -2.32 -5.17
CA SER A 137 6.16 -1.73 -3.84
C SER A 137 7.32 -2.14 -2.92
N MET A 138 7.97 -3.28 -3.17
CA MET A 138 9.16 -3.69 -2.42
C MET A 138 10.33 -2.74 -2.64
N VAL A 139 10.48 -2.18 -3.85
CA VAL A 139 11.52 -1.17 -4.14
C VAL A 139 11.37 0.02 -3.19
N PHE A 140 10.15 0.51 -2.98
CA PHE A 140 9.87 1.59 -2.04
C PHE A 140 10.33 1.24 -0.62
N PHE A 141 10.04 0.04 -0.14
CA PHE A 141 10.48 -0.39 1.20
C PHE A 141 11.99 -0.51 1.33
N VAL A 142 12.65 -1.10 0.34
CA VAL A 142 14.12 -1.23 0.33
C VAL A 142 14.78 0.15 0.40
N LEU A 143 14.19 1.16 -0.23
CA LEU A 143 14.67 2.53 -0.15
C LEU A 143 14.36 3.19 1.20
N MET A 144 13.17 3.00 1.76
CA MET A 144 12.71 3.73 2.96
C MET A 144 13.16 3.14 4.29
N ILE A 145 13.24 1.81 4.40
CA ILE A 145 13.62 1.10 5.64
C ILE A 145 14.97 1.59 6.19
N PRO A 146 16.05 1.76 5.39
CA PRO A 146 17.31 2.29 5.89
C PRO A 146 17.15 3.64 6.58
N PHE A 147 16.38 4.57 6.00
CA PHE A 147 16.14 5.88 6.61
C PHE A 147 15.37 5.76 7.93
N TRP A 148 14.36 4.89 7.99
CA TRP A 148 13.60 4.63 9.22
C TRP A 148 14.47 4.02 10.32
N LEU A 149 15.30 3.03 9.99
CA LEU A 149 16.21 2.39 10.95
C LEU A 149 17.27 3.37 11.45
N ILE A 150 17.93 4.12 10.57
CA ILE A 150 18.93 5.10 10.95
C ILE A 150 18.33 6.15 11.89
N ASN A 151 17.14 6.68 11.58
CA ASN A 151 16.52 7.67 12.46
C ASN A 151 16.01 7.07 13.79
N HIS A 152 15.66 5.78 13.82
CA HIS A 152 15.28 5.09 15.05
C HIS A 152 16.47 4.89 15.98
N PHE A 153 17.61 4.44 15.46
CA PHE A 153 18.83 4.21 16.24
C PHE A 153 19.63 5.48 16.53
N PHE A 154 19.60 6.44 15.60
CA PHE A 154 20.30 7.73 15.68
C PHE A 154 19.31 8.87 15.44
N PRO A 155 18.60 9.32 16.49
CA PRO A 155 17.62 10.39 16.37
C PRO A 155 18.26 11.66 15.78
N ASN A 156 17.59 12.28 14.82
CA ASN A 156 18.04 13.48 14.09
C ASN A 156 19.19 13.27 13.09
N ALA A 157 19.68 12.04 12.88
CA ALA A 157 20.74 11.79 11.89
C ALA A 157 20.27 11.95 10.44
N VAL A 158 18.99 11.65 10.16
CA VAL A 158 18.39 11.78 8.81
C VAL A 158 17.66 13.11 8.63
N LEU A 159 16.98 13.57 9.67
CA LEU A 159 16.22 14.82 9.68
C LEU A 159 16.45 15.56 11.00
N ASP A 160 17.21 16.64 10.98
CA ASP A 160 17.36 17.54 12.12
C ASP A 160 16.35 18.69 12.02
N ARG A 161 15.31 18.61 12.85
CA ARG A 161 14.26 19.63 12.92
C ARG A 161 14.76 20.95 13.50
N LYS A 162 15.77 20.93 14.37
CA LYS A 162 16.33 22.13 15.00
C LYS A 162 17.26 22.86 14.02
N GLY A 163 18.11 22.12 13.32
CA GLY A 163 19.01 22.64 12.29
C GLY A 163 18.33 22.97 10.96
N ARG A 164 17.09 22.51 10.72
CA ARG A 164 16.40 22.55 9.41
C ARG A 164 17.24 21.92 8.29
N THR A 165 17.96 20.86 8.62
CA THR A 165 18.84 20.13 7.71
C THR A 165 18.41 18.66 7.60
N GLY A 166 18.83 18.01 6.53
CA GLY A 166 18.51 16.60 6.28
C GLY A 166 17.41 16.38 5.27
N LEU A 167 16.95 15.14 5.18
CA LEU A 167 16.06 14.65 4.14
C LEU A 167 14.67 14.39 4.72
N CYS A 168 13.65 15.02 4.15
CA CYS A 168 12.30 14.96 4.70
C CYS A 168 11.54 13.75 4.13
N TYR A 169 11.71 12.61 4.79
CA TYR A 169 11.04 11.34 4.45
C TYR A 169 9.71 11.12 5.19
N GLU A 170 9.38 12.01 6.14
CA GLU A 170 8.10 12.06 6.86
C GLU A 170 7.44 13.44 6.65
N PRO A 171 6.11 13.53 6.54
CA PRO A 171 5.47 14.83 6.36
C PRO A 171 5.42 15.53 7.71
N THR A 172 6.26 16.54 7.87
CA THR A 172 6.26 17.44 9.02
C THR A 172 5.76 18.82 8.59
N GLN A 173 5.10 19.54 9.50
CA GLN A 173 4.54 20.87 9.20
C GLN A 173 5.61 21.94 8.87
N CYS A 174 6.90 21.65 9.10
CA CYS A 174 8.01 22.60 9.00
C CYS A 174 9.14 22.14 8.06
N CYS A 175 8.93 21.19 7.15
CA CYS A 175 9.94 20.88 6.14
C CYS A 175 9.87 21.89 4.99
N SER A 176 10.52 23.04 5.17
CA SER A 176 10.80 24.00 4.10
C SER A 176 12.07 23.65 3.30
N CYS A 177 12.60 22.41 3.39
CA CYS A 177 13.89 22.02 2.79
C CYS A 177 13.76 20.92 1.72
N LEU A 178 13.93 21.38 0.48
CA LEU A 178 14.51 20.83 -0.76
C LEU A 178 14.35 19.39 -1.26
N TRP A 179 14.09 18.35 -0.49
CA TRP A 179 13.83 17.02 -1.07
C TRP A 179 12.81 16.23 -0.27
N HIS A 180 11.61 16.08 -0.85
CA HIS A 180 10.62 15.09 -0.46
C HIS A 180 10.94 13.80 -1.22
N ILE A 181 11.20 12.71 -0.51
CA ILE A 181 11.15 11.35 -1.09
C ILE A 181 9.75 10.79 -0.84
#